data_AF-A0A5P1F1N0-F1
#
_entry.id   AF-A0A5P1F1N0-F1
#
_cell.length_a   1.000
_cell.length_b   1.000
_cell.length_c   1.000
_cell.angle_alpha   90.00
_cell.angle_beta   90.00
_cell.angle_gamma   90.00
#
_symmetry.space_group_name_H-M   'P 1'
#
loop_
_entity.id
_entity.type
_entity.pdbx_description
1 polymer ?
#
loop_
_entity_poly.entity_id
_entity_poly.type
_entity_poly.pdbx_seq_one_letter_code
_entity_poly.pdbx_strand_id
1 'polypeptide(L)'
;MVVAVKRLKDVNLSAREFKETFEGIGAMDHPNLVPLKAYYFSKDEKLLVYDFMPLGSLSALLHGNITPLRNTASLLFTFSATFVLQL
;
A
#
# COMPACT_ATOMS: atom_id res chain seq x y z
N MET A 1 8.57 -6.36 10.47
CA MET A 1 7.73 -6.64 9.28
C MET A 1 7.91 -5.49 8.29
N VAL A 2 8.02 -5.76 6.99
CA VAL A 2 8.16 -4.74 5.93
C VAL A 2 6.85 -4.67 5.16
N VAL A 3 6.38 -3.45 4.88
CA VAL A 3 5.14 -3.19 4.13
C VAL A 3 5.42 -2.28 2.94
N ALA A 4 4.58 -2.39 1.91
CA ALA A 4 4.56 -1.45 0.80
C ALA A 4 3.48 -0.39 1.05
N VAL A 5 3.86 0.89 0.94
CA VAL A 5 2.92 2.01 1.04
C VAL A 5 2.77 2.65 -0.34
N LYS A 6 1.55 2.61 -0.88
CA LYS A 6 1.21 3.27 -2.13
C LYS A 6 0.50 4.59 -1.83
N ARG A 7 1.15 5.72 -2.15
CA ARG A 7 0.52 7.04 -2.10
C ARG A 7 -0.31 7.25 -3.36
N LEU A 8 -1.59 7.58 -3.18
CA LEU A 8 -2.48 7.91 -4.28
C LEU A 8 -2.44 9.43 -4.49
N LYS A 9 -2.18 9.85 -5.73
CA LYS A 9 -2.25 11.26 -6.15
C LYS A 9 -3.54 11.49 -6.92
N ASP A 10 -4.08 12.70 -6.81
CA ASP A 10 -5.22 13.17 -7.63
C ASP A 10 -6.51 12.34 -7.49
N VAL A 11 -6.72 11.72 -6.33
CA VAL A 11 -7.97 10.99 -6.02
C VAL A 11 -9.02 11.96 -5.48
N ASN A 12 -9.99 12.28 -6.33
CA ASN A 12 -11.18 13.07 -6.02
C ASN A 12 -12.35 12.17 -5.60
N LEU A 13 -12.14 11.37 -4.55
CA LEU A 13 -13.22 10.61 -3.91
C LEU A 13 -13.59 11.27 -2.58
N SER A 14 -14.89 11.27 -2.27
CA SER A 14 -15.35 11.59 -0.92
C SER A 14 -14.83 10.55 0.07
N ALA A 15 -14.77 10.91 1.37
CA ALA A 15 -14.35 9.98 2.42
C ALA A 15 -15.22 8.70 2.44
N ARG A 16 -16.51 8.85 2.15
CA ARG A 16 -17.47 7.75 2.09
C ARG A 16 -17.18 6.81 0.92
N GLU A 17 -17.05 7.34 -0.29
CA GLU A 17 -16.75 6.53 -1.48
C GLU A 17 -15.39 5.85 -1.36
N PHE A 18 -14.40 6.55 -0.79
CA PHE A 18 -13.09 5.97 -0.52
C PHE A 18 -13.22 4.77 0.43
N LYS A 19 -13.90 4.97 1.57
CA LYS A 19 -14.13 3.90 2.54
C LYS A 19 -14.86 2.71 1.91
N GLU A 20 -16.00 2.92 1.27
CA GLU A 20 -16.80 1.85 0.65
C GLU A 20 -15.98 1.08 -0.41
N THR A 21 -15.21 1.79 -1.23
CA THR A 21 -14.35 1.16 -2.25
C THR A 21 -13.25 0.29 -1.63
N PHE A 22 -12.53 0.82 -0.64
CA PHE A 22 -11.39 0.11 -0.05
C PHE A 22 -11.80 -0.96 0.96
N GLU A 23 -12.99 -0.87 1.57
CA GLU A 23 -13.60 -1.99 2.29
C GLU A 23 -13.95 -3.14 1.34
N GLY A 24 -14.50 -2.84 0.16
CA GLY A 24 -14.75 -3.84 -0.88
C GLY A 24 -13.47 -4.51 -1.37
N ILE A 25 -12.41 -3.74 -1.62
CA ILE A 25 -11.10 -4.27 -2.01
C ILE A 25 -10.46 -5.08 -0.88
N GLY A 26 -10.59 -4.61 0.38
CA GLY A 26 -10.05 -5.31 1.55
C GLY A 26 -10.73 -6.65 1.82
N ALA A 27 -11.99 -6.82 1.40
CA ALA A 27 -12.70 -8.09 1.49
C ALA A 27 -12.32 -9.10 0.39
N MET A 28 -11.56 -8.69 -0.63
CA MET A 28 -11.09 -9.60 -1.68
C MET A 28 -9.89 -10.42 -1.17
N ASP A 29 -10.12 -11.70 -0.92
CA ASP A 29 -9.06 -12.67 -0.61
C ASP A 29 -8.87 -13.64 -1.77
N HIS A 30 -7.72 -13.57 -2.43
CA HIS A 30 -7.38 -14.43 -3.56
C HIS A 30 -5.86 -14.69 -3.62
N PRO A 31 -5.41 -15.93 -3.91
CA PRO A 31 -3.99 -16.29 -3.86
C PRO A 31 -3.08 -15.48 -4.80
N ASN A 32 -3.64 -14.91 -5.87
CA ASN A 32 -2.91 -14.08 -6.84
C ASN A 32 -3.07 -12.57 -6.63
N LEU A 33 -3.73 -12.15 -5.54
CA LEU A 33 -3.91 -10.75 -5.18
C LEU A 33 -3.17 -10.44 -3.89
N VAL A 34 -2.47 -9.31 -3.84
CA VAL A 34 -1.84 -8.85 -2.60
C VAL A 34 -2.93 -8.28 -1.70
N PRO A 35 -3.11 -8.83 -0.48
CA PRO A 35 -4.14 -8.33 0.42
C PRO A 35 -3.85 -6.90 0.85
N LEU A 36 -4.87 -6.05 0.81
CA LEU A 36 -4.84 -4.71 1.39
C LEU A 36 -4.91 -4.83 2.91
N LYS A 37 -3.88 -4.39 3.62
CA LYS A 37 -3.82 -4.48 5.08
C LYS A 37 -4.50 -3.31 5.78
N ALA A 38 -4.33 -2.12 5.24
CA ALA A 38 -4.89 -0.90 5.78
C ALA A 38 -4.92 0.20 4.71
N TYR A 39 -5.72 1.22 4.96
CA TYR A 39 -5.71 2.46 4.20
C TYR A 39 -5.73 3.66 5.13
N TYR A 40 -5.25 4.80 4.63
CA TYR A 40 -5.35 6.10 5.29
C TYR A 40 -6.00 7.10 4.34
N PHE A 41 -6.91 7.89 4.87
CA PHE A 41 -7.59 8.96 4.15
C PHE A 41 -7.54 10.26 4.94
N SER A 42 -7.04 11.30 4.29
CA SER A 42 -7.12 12.70 4.73
C SER A 42 -7.39 13.60 3.53
N LYS A 43 -7.60 14.90 3.77
CA LYS A 43 -7.75 15.88 2.69
C LYS A 43 -6.52 15.89 1.78
N ASP A 44 -5.33 15.88 2.37
CA ASP A 44 -4.08 16.09 1.64
C ASP A 44 -3.40 14.79 1.21
N GLU A 45 -3.59 13.71 1.97
CA GLU A 45 -2.95 12.42 1.70
C GLU A 45 -3.90 11.23 1.74
N LYS A 46 -3.68 10.31 0.80
CA LYS A 46 -4.37 9.03 0.70
C LYS A 46 -3.32 7.95 0.51
N LEU A 47 -3.27 6.98 1.42
CA LEU A 47 -2.25 5.93 1.45
C LEU A 47 -2.90 4.56 1.51
N LEU A 48 -2.30 3.58 0.84
CA LEU A 48 -2.68 2.18 0.91
C LEU A 48 -1.49 1.37 1.41
N VAL A 49 -1.74 0.43 2.31
CA VAL A 49 -0.72 -0.41 2.93
C VAL A 49 -0.93 -1.86 2.49
N TYR A 50 0.10 -2.45 1.91
CA TYR A 50 0.10 -3.82 1.40
C TYR A 50 1.29 -4.60 1.96
N ASP A 51 1.23 -5.92 1.81
CA ASP A 51 2.43 -6.74 1.97
C ASP A 51 3.49 -6.39 0.93
N PHE A 52 4.74 -6.35 1.39
CA PHE A 52 5.87 -6.02 0.53
C PHE A 52 6.23 -7.20 -0.37
N MET A 53 6.28 -6.97 -1.68
CA MET A 53 6.75 -7.93 -2.67
C MET A 53 8.25 -7.72 -2.97
N PRO A 54 9.15 -8.59 -2.49
CA PRO A 54 10.59 -8.39 -2.62
C PRO A 54 11.10 -8.53 -4.06
N LEU A 55 10.38 -9.26 -4.91
CA LEU A 55 10.74 -9.49 -6.31
C LEU A 55 10.36 -8.32 -7.23
N GLY A 56 9.67 -7.29 -6.70
CA GLY A 56 9.25 -6.13 -7.48
C GLY A 56 8.15 -6.45 -8.49
N SER A 57 8.11 -5.69 -9.59
CA SER A 57 7.09 -5.84 -10.62
C SER A 57 7.41 -6.98 -11.59
N LEU A 58 6.38 -7.61 -12.16
CA LEU A 58 6.56 -8.62 -13.21
C LEU A 58 7.35 -8.08 -14.41
N SER A 59 7.14 -6.81 -14.78
CA SER A 59 7.92 -6.15 -15.83
C SER A 59 9.41 -6.12 -15.53
N ALA A 60 9.80 -5.83 -14.28
CA ALA A 60 11.21 -5.86 -13.86
C ALA A 60 11.82 -7.26 -13.98
N LEU A 61 11.04 -8.30 -13.65
CA LEU A 61 11.45 -9.70 -13.79
C LEU A 61 11.63 -10.11 -15.26
N LEU A 62 10.69 -9.72 -16.14
CA LEU A 62 10.72 -10.11 -17.55
C LEU A 62 11.79 -9.38 -18.37
N HIS A 63 12.09 -8.13 -18.04
CA HIS A 63 13.05 -7.31 -18.80
C HIS A 63 14.45 -7.23 -18.17
N GLY A 64 14.74 -8.09 -17.17
CA GLY A 64 16.05 -8.16 -16.54
C GLY A 64 16.44 -6.91 -15.74
N ASN A 65 15.50 -6.00 -15.50
CA ASN A 65 15.72 -4.79 -14.71
C ASN A 65 15.38 -5.04 -13.24
N ILE A 66 15.78 -6.22 -12.73
CA ILE A 66 15.64 -6.61 -11.32
C ILE A 66 16.59 -5.73 -10.52
N THR A 67 16.16 -4.50 -10.24
CA THR A 67 16.72 -3.73 -9.13
C THR A 67 16.11 -4.33 -7.88
N PRO A 68 16.86 -5.14 -7.08
CA PRO A 68 16.37 -5.50 -5.76
C PRO A 68 16.05 -4.19 -5.05
N LEU A 69 14.81 -4.04 -4.62
CA LEU A 69 14.40 -2.91 -3.80
C LEU A 69 15.17 -3.02 -2.48
N ARG A 70 16.42 -2.53 -2.46
CA ARG A 70 17.28 -2.51 -1.28
C ARG A 70 16.58 -1.62 -0.25
N ASN A 71 16.50 -2.11 0.99
CA ASN A 71 15.84 -1.49 2.14
C ASN A 71 16.42 -0.12 2.58
N THR A 72 17.10 0.63 1.71
CA THR A 72 17.64 1.96 2.02
C THR A 72 16.55 3.04 2.06
N ALA A 73 15.37 2.79 1.49
CA ALA A 73 14.20 3.67 1.62
C ALA A 73 13.33 3.39 2.87
N SER A 74 13.68 2.36 3.65
CA SER A 74 12.89 1.89 4.80
C SER A 74 13.00 2.78 6.05
N LEU A 75 13.83 3.83 6.03
CA LEU A 75 14.11 4.68 7.19
C LEU A 75 13.28 5.97 7.28
N LEU A 76 12.35 6.25 6.35
CA LEU A 76 11.54 7.49 6.41
C LEU A 76 10.03 7.30 6.61
N PHE A 77 9.56 6.06 6.71
CA PHE A 77 8.15 5.80 7.04
C PHE A 77 8.02 4.90 8.26
N THR A 78 8.69 5.26 9.35
CA THR A 78 8.20 4.93 10.69
C THR A 78 6.91 5.72 10.90
N PHE A 79 5.81 5.24 10.30
CA PHE A 79 4.48 5.61 10.76
C PHE A 79 4.41 5.16 12.21
N SER A 80 4.41 6.13 13.12
CA SER A 80 4.30 5.92 14.55
C SER A 80 3.28 4.82 14.84
N ALA A 81 3.64 3.87 15.70
CA ALA A 81 2.78 2.79 16.16
C ALA A 81 1.41 3.28 16.70
N THR A 82 1.29 4.57 17.03
CA THR A 82 0.03 5.23 17.40
C THR A 82 -1.01 5.21 16.28
N PHE A 83 -0.62 5.21 15.00
CA PHE A 83 -1.57 5.31 13.89
C PHE A 83 -2.22 3.98 13.49
N VAL A 84 -1.63 2.85 13.92
CA VAL A 84 -2.18 1.50 13.68
C VAL A 84 -3.24 1.13 14.72
N LEU A 85 -3.25 1.80 15.88
CA LEU A 85 -4.12 1.49 17.03
C LEU A 85 -5.49 2.19 17.01
N GLN A 86 -5.80 2.95 15.96
CA GLN A 86 -7.09 3.65 15.83
C GLN A 86 -8.04 3.01 14.79
N LEU A 87 -7.76 1.78 14.34
CA LEU A 87 -8.71 0.96 13.58
C LEU A 87 -9.82 0.43 14.50
#